data_AF-W4FAI5-F1
#
_entry.id   AF-W4FAI5-F1
#
_cell.length_a   1.000
_cell.length_b   1.000
_cell.length_c   1.000
_cell.angle_alpha   90.00
_cell.angle_beta   90.00
_cell.angle_gamma   90.00
#
_symmetry.space_group_name_H-M   'P 1'
#
loop_
_entity.id
_entity.type
_entity.pdbx_description
1 polymer ?
#
loop_
_entity_poly.entity_id
_entity_poly.type
_entity_poly.pdbx_seq_one_letter_code
_entity_poly.pdbx_strand_id
1 'polypeptide(L)'
;MPTATPPSSQPSPAASRGLRNLQHDERVAIYESVLEISSNARESLRHGSLTADVTSKIRGNSGRKRVRTHDEIKKAVQVVDMYAQQTMRALAAHSGIPKTTLVQHMKEENNYKQGPATSDPT
;
A
#
# COMPACT_ATOMS: atom_id res chain seq x y z
N MET A 1 -44.68 26.16 -21.99
CA MET A 1 -44.26 25.34 -20.84
C MET A 1 -43.08 24.48 -21.29
N PRO A 2 -41.82 24.80 -20.95
CA PRO A 2 -40.69 23.96 -21.33
C PRO A 2 -40.53 22.79 -20.35
N THR A 3 -40.61 21.56 -20.86
CA THR A 3 -40.35 20.32 -20.12
C THR A 3 -38.83 20.11 -20.02
N ALA A 4 -38.29 20.07 -18.80
CA ALA A 4 -36.87 19.81 -18.56
C ALA A 4 -36.56 18.31 -18.72
N THR A 5 -35.63 17.98 -19.62
CA THR A 5 -35.03 16.65 -19.75
C THR A 5 -34.04 16.43 -18.59
N PRO A 6 -34.09 15.32 -17.84
CA PRO A 6 -33.13 15.06 -16.78
C PRO A 6 -31.73 14.73 -17.35
N PRO A 7 -30.63 15.12 -16.66
CA PRO A 7 -29.29 14.80 -17.12
C PRO A 7 -29.07 13.28 -17.10
N SER A 8 -28.73 12.75 -18.27
CA SER A 8 -28.27 11.39 -18.49
C SER A 8 -27.11 11.07 -17.55
N SER A 9 -27.38 10.27 -16.51
CA SER A 9 -26.38 9.62 -15.68
C SER A 9 -25.54 8.69 -16.56
N GLN A 10 -24.40 9.18 -17.05
CA GLN A 10 -23.37 8.28 -17.57
C GLN A 10 -22.71 7.62 -16.35
N PRO A 11 -22.72 6.28 -16.25
CA PRO A 11 -21.90 5.62 -15.24
C PRO A 11 -20.43 5.92 -15.54
N SER A 12 -19.72 6.49 -14.56
CA SER A 12 -18.26 6.64 -14.58
C SER A 12 -17.61 5.34 -15.05
N PRO A 13 -16.59 5.40 -15.94
CA PRO A 13 -15.94 4.20 -16.40
C PRO A 13 -15.25 3.59 -15.18
N ALA A 14 -15.82 2.50 -14.66
CA ALA A 14 -15.09 1.58 -13.81
C ALA A 14 -13.82 1.25 -14.58
N ALA A 15 -12.67 1.70 -14.07
CA ALA A 15 -11.38 1.49 -14.69
C ALA A 15 -11.25 -0.01 -14.92
N SER A 16 -11.51 -0.46 -16.15
CA SER A 16 -11.25 -1.82 -16.55
C SER A 16 -9.76 -2.00 -16.30
N ARG A 17 -9.42 -2.75 -15.25
CA ARG A 17 -8.06 -3.28 -15.11
C ARG A 17 -7.93 -4.35 -16.18
N GLY A 18 -7.86 -3.88 -17.42
CA GLY A 18 -7.57 -4.72 -18.57
C GLY A 18 -6.30 -5.47 -18.24
N LEU A 19 -6.31 -6.78 -18.52
CA LEU A 19 -5.12 -7.61 -18.49
C LEU A 19 -4.14 -7.01 -19.51
N ARG A 20 -3.27 -6.11 -19.05
CA ARG A 20 -2.20 -5.56 -19.88
C ARG A 20 -1.17 -6.67 -20.06
N ASN A 21 -0.75 -6.90 -21.30
CA ASN A 21 0.39 -7.76 -21.56
C ASN A 21 1.62 -7.19 -20.83
N LEU A 22 2.33 -8.02 -20.07
CA LEU A 22 3.57 -7.63 -19.40
C LEU A 22 4.55 -7.02 -20.42
N GLN A 23 5.34 -6.05 -20.02
CA GLN A 23 6.47 -5.59 -20.82
C GLN A 23 7.61 -6.61 -20.81
N HIS A 24 8.55 -6.50 -21.76
CA HIS A 24 9.69 -7.41 -21.85
C HIS A 24 10.51 -7.42 -20.56
N ASP A 25 10.80 -6.26 -20.01
CA ASP A 25 11.58 -6.11 -18.77
C ASP A 25 10.87 -6.76 -17.58
N GLU A 26 9.54 -6.66 -17.50
CA GLU A 26 8.74 -7.32 -16.47
C GLU A 26 8.79 -8.86 -16.62
N ARG A 27 8.78 -9.36 -17.85
CA ARG A 27 8.94 -10.80 -18.13
C ARG A 27 10.33 -11.29 -17.76
N VAL A 28 11.37 -10.54 -18.14
CA VAL A 28 12.77 -10.86 -17.81
C VAL A 28 12.96 -10.89 -16.30
N ALA A 29 12.46 -9.90 -15.57
CA ALA A 29 12.54 -9.86 -14.11
C ALA A 29 11.88 -11.08 -13.45
N ILE A 30 10.75 -11.55 -13.98
CA ILE A 30 10.11 -12.78 -13.49
C ILE A 30 11.00 -14.00 -13.76
N TYR A 31 11.55 -14.15 -14.97
CA TYR A 31 12.42 -15.27 -15.29
C TYR A 31 13.66 -15.34 -14.41
N GLU A 32 14.37 -14.21 -14.25
CA GLU A 32 15.55 -14.13 -13.37
C GLU A 32 15.20 -14.55 -11.94
N SER A 33 14.05 -14.10 -11.41
CA SER A 33 13.61 -14.48 -10.06
C SER A 33 13.35 -15.99 -9.91
N VAL A 34 12.79 -16.65 -10.94
CA VAL A 34 12.54 -18.10 -10.91
C VAL A 34 13.85 -18.88 -10.96
N LEU A 35 14.82 -18.40 -11.75
CA LEU A 35 16.15 -19.00 -11.82
C LEU A 35 16.89 -18.88 -10.49
N GLU A 36 16.84 -17.71 -9.85
CA GLU A 36 17.43 -17.46 -8.53
C GLU A 36 16.86 -18.40 -7.47
N ILE A 37 15.52 -18.53 -7.39
CA ILE A 37 14.86 -19.45 -6.45
C ILE A 37 15.37 -20.90 -6.64
N SER A 38 15.52 -21.32 -7.90
CA SER A 38 16.00 -22.66 -8.23
C SER A 38 17.47 -22.87 -7.83
N SER A 39 18.31 -21.84 -7.96
CA SER A 39 19.69 -21.85 -7.48
C SER A 39 19.74 -21.98 -5.95
N ASN A 40 19.02 -21.10 -5.25
CA ASN A 40 18.98 -21.07 -3.78
C ASN A 40 18.44 -22.38 -3.20
N ALA A 41 17.47 -23.01 -3.87
CA ALA A 41 16.96 -24.32 -3.47
C ALA A 41 18.05 -25.40 -3.51
N ARG A 42 18.88 -25.42 -4.56
CA ARG A 42 19.99 -26.38 -4.68
C ARG A 42 21.07 -26.12 -3.65
N GLU A 43 21.39 -24.86 -3.39
CA GLU A 43 22.34 -24.48 -2.34
C GLU A 43 21.82 -24.88 -0.96
N SER A 44 20.53 -24.63 -0.68
CA SER A 44 19.89 -25.03 0.57
C SER A 44 19.93 -26.55 0.78
N LEU A 45 19.69 -27.34 -0.27
CA LEU A 45 19.84 -28.80 -0.24
C LEU A 45 21.28 -29.22 0.06
N ARG A 46 22.28 -28.54 -0.52
CA ARG A 46 23.71 -28.81 -0.21
C ARG A 46 24.04 -28.51 1.25
N HIS A 47 23.37 -27.53 1.84
CA HIS A 47 23.51 -27.16 3.25
C HIS A 47 22.59 -27.97 4.20
N GLY A 48 21.87 -28.98 3.69
CA GLY A 48 21.01 -29.86 4.50
C GLY A 48 19.66 -29.24 4.90
N SER A 49 19.29 -28.11 4.31
CA SER A 49 17.98 -27.46 4.49
C SER A 49 16.98 -27.96 3.44
N LEU A 50 15.79 -28.35 3.89
CA LEU A 50 14.68 -28.75 3.01
C LEU A 50 13.91 -27.56 2.43
N THR A 51 14.22 -26.34 2.87
CA THR A 51 13.59 -25.10 2.41
C THR A 51 14.63 -24.22 1.75
N ALA A 52 14.32 -23.75 0.54
CA ALA A 52 15.12 -22.74 -0.13
C ALA A 52 15.13 -21.45 0.70
N ASP A 53 16.31 -20.91 0.99
CA ASP A 53 16.41 -19.55 1.53
C ASP A 53 16.09 -18.54 0.41
N VAL A 54 14.87 -18.01 0.46
CA VAL A 54 14.38 -17.01 -0.48
C VAL A 54 14.31 -15.69 0.27
N THR A 55 15.44 -14.99 0.37
CA THR A 55 15.53 -13.65 0.99
C THR A 55 14.78 -12.58 0.18
N SER A 56 14.40 -12.90 -1.06
CA SER A 56 13.60 -12.04 -1.92
C SER A 56 12.18 -11.87 -1.38
N LYS A 57 11.99 -10.79 -0.61
CA LYS A 57 10.66 -10.26 -0.30
C LYS A 57 9.91 -10.09 -1.62
N ILE A 58 8.78 -10.77 -1.79
CA ILE A 58 7.88 -10.53 -2.94
C ILE A 58 7.54 -9.04 -2.95
N ARG A 59 8.17 -8.29 -3.86
CA ARG A 59 7.95 -6.85 -4.01
C ARG A 59 6.59 -6.67 -4.65
N GLY A 60 5.59 -6.25 -3.87
CA GLY A 60 4.25 -6.00 -4.39
C GLY A 60 3.15 -6.55 -3.50
N ASN A 61 2.20 -7.29 -4.09
CA ASN A 61 0.93 -7.76 -3.52
C ASN A 61 1.09 -8.79 -2.37
N SER A 62 2.07 -8.61 -1.50
CA SER A 62 2.34 -9.43 -0.34
C SER A 62 1.87 -8.73 0.93
N GLY A 63 1.45 -9.51 1.93
CA GLY A 63 0.96 -9.01 3.21
C GLY A 63 -0.46 -8.44 3.20
N ARG A 64 -0.88 -7.92 4.35
CA ARG A 64 -2.24 -7.38 4.54
C ARG A 64 -2.42 -6.08 3.76
N LYS A 65 -3.47 -6.02 2.95
CA LYS A 65 -3.87 -4.78 2.26
C LYS A 65 -4.32 -3.70 3.23
N ARG A 66 -4.01 -2.45 2.90
CA ARG A 66 -4.55 -1.29 3.61
C ARG A 66 -6.06 -1.26 3.43
N VAL A 67 -6.78 -1.35 4.54
CA VAL A 67 -8.24 -1.30 4.55
C VAL A 67 -8.75 0.15 4.59
N ARG A 68 -7.97 1.07 5.18
CA ARG A 68 -8.34 2.48 5.33
C ARG A 68 -7.39 3.37 4.55
N THR A 69 -7.94 4.40 3.92
CA THR A 69 -7.17 5.45 3.26
C THR A 69 -6.64 6.46 4.29
N HIS A 70 -5.64 7.24 3.90
CA HIS A 70 -5.04 8.24 4.78
C HIS A 70 -6.04 9.31 5.22
N ASP A 71 -6.93 9.72 4.31
CA ASP A 71 -7.93 10.75 4.57
C ASP A 71 -9.04 10.25 5.49
N GLU A 72 -9.41 8.97 5.39
CA GLU A 72 -10.34 8.34 6.33
C GLU A 72 -9.79 8.34 7.76
N ILE A 73 -8.48 8.06 7.91
CA ILE A 73 -7.82 8.07 9.22
C ILE A 73 -7.81 9.49 9.80
N LYS A 74 -7.46 10.51 8.99
CA LYS A 74 -7.50 11.92 9.41
C LYS A 74 -8.89 12.36 9.86
N LYS A 75 -9.91 12.07 9.05
CA LYS A 75 -11.31 12.42 9.37
C LYS A 75 -11.74 11.76 10.67
N ALA A 76 -11.43 10.48 10.86
CA ALA A 76 -11.77 9.77 12.08
C ALA A 76 -11.08 10.34 13.32
N VAL A 77 -9.82 10.78 13.21
CA VAL A 77 -9.10 11.42 14.32
C VAL A 77 -9.63 12.81 14.61
N GLN A 78 -9.96 13.60 13.58
CA GLN A 78 -10.45 14.97 13.73
C GLN A 78 -11.81 15.05 14.44
N VAL A 79 -12.65 14.01 14.32
CA VAL A 79 -13.95 13.95 14.98
C VAL A 79 -13.83 13.63 16.50
N VAL A 80 -12.68 13.10 16.95
CA VAL A 80 -12.48 12.74 18.36
C VAL A 80 -12.24 14.00 19.19
N ASP A 81 -12.92 14.10 20.34
CA ASP A 81 -12.71 15.20 21.30
C ASP A 81 -11.24 15.29 21.76
N MET A 82 -10.73 16.51 21.93
CA MET A 82 -9.34 16.81 22.23
C MET A 82 -8.83 16.04 23.46
N TYR A 83 -9.63 15.92 24.52
CA TYR A 83 -9.26 15.20 25.74
C TYR A 83 -9.16 13.69 25.51
N ALA A 84 -10.00 13.14 24.63
CA ALA A 84 -9.95 11.73 24.24
C ALA A 84 -8.76 11.39 23.33
N GLN A 85 -8.12 12.39 22.71
CA GLN A 85 -6.90 12.20 21.90
C GLN A 85 -5.62 12.04 22.76
N GLN A 86 -5.69 12.33 24.07
CA GLN A 86 -4.51 12.37 24.95
C GLN A 86 -3.78 11.03 25.05
N THR A 87 -4.50 9.91 24.97
CA THR A 87 -3.88 8.58 24.99
C THR A 87 -4.20 7.81 23.72
N MET A 88 -3.21 7.09 23.20
CA MET A 88 -3.39 6.23 22.03
C MET A 88 -4.47 5.17 22.22
N ARG A 89 -4.75 4.76 23.47
CA ARG A 89 -5.82 3.81 23.80
C ARG A 89 -7.19 4.47 23.65
N ALA A 90 -7.38 5.66 24.22
CA ALA A 90 -8.62 6.41 24.09
C ALA A 90 -8.86 6.82 22.63
N LEU A 91 -7.84 7.33 21.93
CA LEU A 91 -7.93 7.67 20.52
C LEU A 91 -8.37 6.47 19.67
N ALA A 92 -7.82 5.28 19.91
CA ALA A 92 -8.23 4.07 19.20
C ALA A 92 -9.69 3.66 19.50
N ALA A 93 -10.12 3.78 20.76
CA ALA A 93 -11.48 3.47 21.17
C ALA A 93 -12.51 4.44 20.55
N HIS A 94 -12.20 5.73 20.51
CA HIS A 94 -13.11 6.76 20.01
C HIS A 94 -13.10 6.90 18.48
N SER A 95 -11.95 6.67 17.82
CA SER A 95 -11.86 6.72 16.34
C SER A 95 -12.28 5.41 15.66
N GLY A 96 -12.35 4.30 16.40
CA GLY A 96 -12.58 2.96 15.82
C GLY A 96 -11.39 2.45 14.97
N ILE A 97 -10.22 3.10 15.08
CA ILE A 97 -9.01 2.75 14.35
C ILE A 97 -8.04 2.03 15.30
N PRO A 98 -7.52 0.84 14.92
CA PRO A 98 -6.54 0.14 15.75
C PRO A 98 -5.31 1.01 16.06
N LYS A 99 -4.81 0.92 17.30
CA LYS A 99 -3.63 1.64 17.77
C LYS A 99 -2.43 1.50 16.81
N THR A 100 -2.19 0.31 16.27
CA THR A 100 -1.08 0.04 15.34
C THR A 100 -1.20 0.83 14.04
N THR A 101 -2.43 0.95 13.51
CA THR A 101 -2.71 1.74 12.31
C THR A 101 -2.50 3.23 12.55
N LEU A 102 -2.89 3.74 13.72
CA LEU A 102 -2.65 5.14 14.09
C LEU A 102 -1.15 5.45 14.22
N VAL A 103 -0.37 4.59 14.90
CA VAL A 103 1.10 4.76 15.02
C VAL A 103 1.77 4.72 13.65
N GLN A 104 1.36 3.78 12.79
CA GLN A 104 1.89 3.68 11.43
C GLN A 104 1.55 4.92 10.60
N HIS A 105 0.31 5.39 10.67
CA HIS A 105 -0.12 6.63 10.00
C HIS A 105 0.72 7.83 10.45
N MET A 106 0.92 8.02 11.77
CA MET A 106 1.77 9.10 12.29
C MET A 106 3.22 8.99 11.80
N LYS A 107 3.78 7.77 11.74
CA LYS A 107 5.12 7.55 11.18
C LYS A 107 5.15 7.96 9.71
N GLU A 108 4.17 7.55 8.92
CA GLU A 108 4.09 7.88 7.50
C GLU A 108 3.95 9.40 7.29
N GLU A 109 3.05 10.08 8.01
CA GLU A 109 2.88 11.54 7.96
C GLU A 109 4.15 12.31 8.29
N ASN A 110 4.92 11.86 9.28
CA ASN A 110 6.19 12.48 9.62
C ASN A 110 7.27 12.28 8.53
N ASN A 111 7.21 11.19 7.78
CA ASN A 111 8.11 10.97 6.64
C ASN A 111 7.68 11.74 5.38
N TYR A 112 6.40 12.09 5.22
CA TYR A 112 5.92 12.93 4.10
C TYR A 112 6.33 14.40 4.21
N LYS A 113 6.88 14.86 5.35
CA LYS A 113 7.42 16.22 5.50
C LYS A 113 8.84 16.41 4.92
N GLN A 114 9.47 15.37 4.40
CA GLN A 114 10.71 15.51 3.63
C GLN A 114 10.37 15.70 2.15
N GLY A 115 10.33 16.94 1.68
CA GLY A 115 10.18 17.27 0.26
C GLY A 115 11.41 16.87 -0.56
N PRO A 116 11.30 16.80 -1.90
CA PRO A 116 12.41 16.43 -2.77
C PRO A 116 13.53 17.47 -2.70
N ALA A 117 14.76 17.02 -2.40
CA ALA A 117 15.96 17.78 -2.69
C ALA A 117 16.19 17.77 -4.21
N THR A 118 15.65 18.76 -4.91
CA THR A 118 16.08 19.14 -6.26
C THR A 118 16.76 20.50 -6.15
N SER A 119 18.07 20.48 -5.92
CA SER A 119 18.96 21.58 -6.32
C SER A 119 19.78 21.07 -7.48
N ASP A 120 19.36 21.37 -8.70
CA ASP A 120 20.20 21.23 -9.89
C ASP A 120 21.24 22.37 -9.86
N PRO A 121 22.55 22.08 -9.88
CA PRO A 121 23.54 23.13 -10.04
C PRO A 121 23.57 23.59 -11.50
N THR A 122 23.46 24.91 -11.68
CA THR A 122 23.76 25.62 -12.94
C THR A 122 25.26 25.64 -13.19
#